data_AF-A0A816R2A2-F1
#
_entry.id   AF-A0A816R2A2-F1
#
_cell.length_a   1.000
_cell.length_b   1.000
_cell.length_c   1.000
_cell.angle_alpha   90.00
_cell.angle_beta   90.00
_cell.angle_gamma   90.00
#
_symmetry.space_group_name_H-M   'P 1'
#
loop_
_entity.id
_entity.type
_entity.pdbx_description
1 polymer ?
#
loop_
_entity_poly.entity_id
_entity_poly.type
_entity_poly.pdbx_seq_one_letter_code
_entity_poly.pdbx_strand_id
1 'polypeptide(L)'
;MAKKNAIVRSLPSVETLGCTSVICSDKTGTLTTNQMSVCRMFIFNRTNTNDIQIEQFEITGSTYEPKGDILFNEAKFNCSQRSGLVELAECAALSALGLPESLIPVQLLWVNLVTDGLPATALGFNPPDLDIMERPPRKSKESLITPWLFFRYLAIGTYVGIAVVWSATWWSMEATNGPKLSYWHLKNHFKCRAGGKEWEGISCSVFDDPHPMTMALSVLVTIEMLNALNSLSENQSLLKMPPWTNKYLLYAIALSMSLHMMILYIPMFNTVFQICPLSLEEWLAVIKISLPVILLDEILKFIARRYIDRGIKSKPIIEDVMSILKNDLPRIDKISHHQSAHID
;
A
#
# COMPACT_ATOMS: atom_id res chain seq x y z
N MET A 1 -7.95 -24.51 20.93
CA MET A 1 -7.62 -25.11 19.62
C MET A 1 -6.66 -26.30 19.75
N ALA A 2 -5.48 -26.14 20.39
CA ALA A 2 -4.55 -27.25 20.67
C ALA A 2 -5.13 -28.41 21.53
N LYS A 3 -6.10 -28.14 22.42
CA LYS A 3 -6.82 -29.19 23.17
C LYS A 3 -7.74 -30.09 22.31
N LYS A 4 -7.91 -29.80 21.02
CA LYS A 4 -8.77 -30.56 20.09
C LYS A 4 -8.01 -31.26 18.96
N ASN A 5 -6.70 -31.50 19.11
CA ASN A 5 -5.86 -32.18 18.10
C ASN A 5 -5.96 -31.60 16.68
N ALA A 6 -6.16 -30.29 16.55
CA ALA A 6 -6.07 -29.60 15.27
C ALA A 6 -4.62 -29.13 15.06
N ILE A 7 -3.94 -29.70 14.07
CA ILE A 7 -2.63 -29.24 13.62
C ILE A 7 -2.85 -28.01 12.75
N VAL A 8 -2.49 -26.84 13.27
CA VAL A 8 -2.47 -25.59 12.50
C VAL A 8 -1.06 -25.44 11.94
N ARG A 9 -0.90 -25.65 10.63
CA ARG A 9 0.31 -25.22 9.92
C ARG A 9 0.19 -23.72 9.67
N SER A 10 0.95 -22.94 10.43
CA SER A 10 1.15 -21.50 10.15
C SER A 10 2.04 -21.39 8.94
N LEU A 11 1.57 -20.65 7.94
CA LEU A 11 2.25 -20.39 6.67
C LEU A 11 2.61 -18.90 6.65
N PRO A 12 3.82 -18.54 7.12
CA PRO A 12 4.24 -17.13 7.28
C PRO A 12 4.17 -16.32 5.98
N SER A 13 4.22 -17.00 4.84
CA SER A 13 4.23 -16.39 3.53
C SER A 13 2.83 -15.96 3.02
N VAL A 14 1.76 -16.36 3.73
CA VAL A 14 0.37 -15.94 3.45
C VAL A 14 0.05 -14.60 4.16
N GLU A 15 0.68 -14.34 5.32
CA GLU A 15 0.44 -13.12 6.11
C GLU A 15 1.03 -11.85 5.47
N THR A 16 1.99 -11.99 4.55
CA THR A 16 2.57 -10.89 3.77
C THR A 16 1.65 -10.32 2.69
N LEU A 17 0.54 -11.01 2.36
CA LEU A 17 -0.43 -10.58 1.34
C LEU A 17 -1.65 -9.85 1.91
N GLY A 18 -1.59 -9.41 3.18
CA GLY A 18 -2.60 -8.49 3.69
C GLY A 18 -4.03 -9.04 3.72
N CYS A 19 -4.20 -10.36 3.93
CA CYS A 19 -5.53 -10.89 4.20
C CYS A 19 -6.04 -10.30 5.52
N THR A 20 -7.18 -9.63 5.45
CA THR A 20 -7.88 -8.94 6.54
C THR A 20 -7.99 -9.86 7.77
N SER A 21 -7.22 -9.58 8.82
CA SER A 21 -7.21 -10.38 10.05
C SER A 21 -8.36 -10.04 11.00
N VAL A 22 -9.02 -8.89 10.80
CA VAL A 22 -10.17 -8.43 11.59
C VAL A 22 -11.24 -7.90 10.64
N ILE A 23 -12.37 -8.61 10.58
CA ILE A 23 -13.63 -8.05 10.05
C ILE A 23 -14.41 -7.54 11.27
N CYS A 24 -14.46 -6.22 11.43
CA CYS A 24 -15.37 -5.59 12.38
C CYS A 24 -16.77 -5.59 11.78
N SER A 25 -17.54 -6.66 12.01
CA SER A 25 -18.99 -6.61 11.79
C SER A 25 -19.64 -5.98 13.01
N ASP A 26 -20.33 -4.86 12.82
CA ASP A 26 -21.26 -4.33 13.81
C ASP A 26 -22.43 -5.32 14.03
N LYS A 27 -23.00 -5.32 15.23
CA LYS A 27 -23.96 -6.29 15.76
C LYS A 27 -25.33 -6.29 15.05
N THR A 28 -25.51 -5.41 14.08
CA THR A 28 -26.79 -5.17 13.39
C THR A 28 -26.94 -5.88 12.05
N GLY A 29 -25.90 -6.52 11.51
CA GLY A 29 -26.02 -7.32 10.28
C GLY A 29 -26.39 -6.51 9.03
N THR A 30 -26.18 -5.19 9.04
CA THR A 30 -26.35 -4.35 7.86
C THR A 30 -25.04 -4.26 7.10
N LEU A 31 -25.05 -4.73 5.84
CA LEU A 31 -24.07 -4.36 4.82
C LEU A 31 -24.14 -2.84 4.66
N THR A 32 -23.24 -2.11 5.33
CA THR A 32 -23.08 -0.69 5.09
C THR A 32 -22.41 -0.54 3.73
N THR A 33 -23.12 0.06 2.79
CA THR A 33 -22.43 0.69 1.66
C THR A 33 -21.43 1.66 2.27
N ASN A 34 -20.13 1.48 2.03
CA ASN A 34 -19.02 2.29 2.56
C ASN A 34 -19.10 3.73 2.02
N GLN A 35 -20.14 4.43 2.46
CA GLN A 35 -20.64 5.69 1.94
C GLN A 35 -20.51 6.68 3.09
N MET A 36 -19.45 7.48 3.04
CA MET A 36 -19.20 8.52 4.03
C MET A 36 -19.57 9.86 3.39
N SER A 37 -20.58 10.53 3.94
CA SER A 37 -20.93 11.90 3.54
C SER A 37 -20.60 12.85 4.67
N VAL A 38 -20.00 13.99 4.31
CA VAL A 38 -19.76 15.07 5.25
C VAL A 38 -21.08 15.79 5.50
N CYS A 39 -21.66 15.63 6.69
CA CYS A 39 -22.92 16.30 7.05
C CYS A 39 -22.68 17.68 7.68
N ARG A 40 -21.57 17.84 8.40
CA ARG A 40 -21.23 19.05 9.15
C ARG A 40 -19.73 19.31 9.12
N MET A 41 -19.37 20.58 9.08
CA MET A 41 -17.99 21.05 9.08
C MET A 41 -17.83 22.17 10.12
N PHE A 42 -16.67 22.20 10.77
CA PHE A 42 -16.36 23.17 11.83
C PHE A 42 -15.06 23.89 11.48
N ILE A 43 -15.08 25.23 11.55
CA ILE A 43 -13.88 26.07 11.37
C ILE A 43 -13.62 26.87 12.64
N PHE A 44 -12.36 26.88 13.05
CA PHE A 44 -11.87 27.72 14.14
C PHE A 44 -11.44 29.08 13.59
N ASN A 45 -12.14 30.15 13.98
CA ASN A 45 -11.88 31.51 13.45
C ASN A 45 -10.81 32.26 14.27
N ARG A 46 -10.74 32.02 15.59
CA ARG A 46 -9.71 32.62 16.45
C ARG A 46 -9.47 31.77 17.70
N THR A 47 -8.21 31.52 18.03
CA THR A 47 -7.79 30.84 19.26
C THR A 47 -7.08 31.85 20.17
N ASN A 48 -7.82 32.48 21.08
CA ASN A 48 -7.21 33.13 22.25
C ASN A 48 -7.36 32.20 23.45
N THR A 49 -6.43 32.30 24.40
CA THR A 49 -6.26 31.37 25.54
C THR A 49 -7.51 31.15 26.41
N ASN A 50 -8.55 31.99 26.30
CA ASN A 50 -9.78 31.90 27.09
C ASN A 50 -11.10 31.87 26.29
N ASP A 51 -11.10 31.93 24.95
CA ASP A 51 -12.34 31.80 24.15
C ASP A 51 -12.05 31.22 22.76
N ILE A 52 -12.72 30.12 22.43
CA ILE A 52 -12.65 29.44 21.13
C ILE A 52 -13.98 29.68 20.42
N GLN A 53 -13.97 30.48 19.35
CA GLN A 53 -15.15 30.66 18.48
C GLN A 53 -15.11 29.67 17.31
N ILE A 54 -16.11 28.78 17.27
CA ILE A 54 -16.28 27.74 16.25
C ILE A 54 -17.44 28.12 15.35
N GLU A 55 -17.18 28.22 14.04
CA GLU A 55 -18.20 28.37 13.01
C GLU A 55 -18.63 26.99 12.52
N GLN A 56 -19.93 26.69 12.59
CA GLN A 56 -20.51 25.45 12.10
C GLN A 56 -21.16 25.68 10.73
N PHE A 57 -20.84 24.80 9.79
CA PHE A 57 -21.44 24.75 8.47
C PHE A 57 -22.18 23.42 8.31
N GLU A 58 -23.40 23.47 7.78
CA GLU A 58 -24.18 22.28 7.44
C GLU A 58 -24.13 22.04 5.93
N ILE A 59 -23.93 20.79 5.54
CA ILE A 59 -23.80 20.42 4.13
C ILE A 59 -25.06 19.66 3.75
N THR A 60 -25.81 20.20 2.80
CA THR A 60 -26.94 19.49 2.20
C THR A 60 -26.43 18.58 1.09
N GLY A 61 -27.11 17.46 0.84
CA GLY A 61 -26.69 16.48 -0.17
C GLY A 61 -26.90 15.05 0.31
N SER A 62 -26.80 14.11 -0.63
CA SER A 62 -26.86 12.67 -0.33
C SER A 62 -25.67 11.98 -0.97
N THR A 63 -25.28 10.80 -0.47
CA THR A 63 -24.08 10.08 -0.92
C THR A 63 -24.09 9.61 -2.38
N TYR A 64 -25.16 9.89 -3.14
CA TYR A 64 -25.37 9.41 -4.51
C TYR A 64 -25.14 10.47 -5.59
N GLU A 65 -25.13 11.76 -5.25
CA GLU A 65 -24.82 12.84 -6.20
C GLU A 65 -23.88 13.86 -5.53
N PRO A 66 -22.81 14.32 -6.20
CA PRO A 66 -21.91 15.36 -5.68
C PRO A 66 -22.56 16.76 -5.80
N LYS A 67 -23.84 16.86 -5.45
CA LYS A 67 -24.64 18.08 -5.47
C LYS A 67 -25.13 18.34 -4.07
N GLY A 68 -24.66 19.46 -3.52
CA GLY A 68 -24.93 19.84 -2.15
C GLY A 68 -24.64 21.31 -1.95
N ASP A 69 -25.56 22.01 -1.29
CA ASP A 69 -25.37 23.39 -0.88
C ASP A 69 -24.84 23.44 0.54
N ILE A 70 -23.89 24.34 0.78
CA ILE A 70 -23.32 24.59 2.11
C ILE A 70 -24.15 25.71 2.75
N LEU A 71 -24.68 25.43 3.94
CA LEU A 71 -25.52 26.32 4.73
C LEU A 71 -24.71 26.86 5.92
N PHE A 72 -24.82 28.16 6.16
CA PHE A 72 -24.33 28.83 7.35
C PHE A 72 -25.49 29.61 7.98
N ASN A 73 -25.87 29.28 9.22
CA ASN A 73 -27.06 29.83 9.88
C ASN A 73 -28.32 29.78 9.00
N GLU A 74 -28.61 28.61 8.42
CA GLU A 74 -29.77 28.35 7.54
C GLU A 74 -29.80 29.12 6.20
N ALA A 75 -28.75 29.89 5.87
CA ALA A 75 -28.60 30.57 4.59
C ALA A 75 -27.54 29.91 3.71
N LYS A 76 -27.78 29.88 2.39
CA LYS A 76 -26.83 29.36 1.41
C LYS A 76 -25.56 30.21 1.39
N PHE A 77 -24.42 29.57 1.66
CA PHE A 77 -23.14 30.24 1.81
C PHE A 77 -22.20 29.93 0.64
N ASN A 78 -21.61 30.95 0.02
CA ASN A 78 -20.63 30.77 -1.04
C ASN A 78 -19.24 30.57 -0.43
N CYS A 79 -18.69 29.37 -0.61
CA CYS A 79 -17.43 28.94 0.00
C CYS A 79 -16.20 29.71 -0.51
N SER A 80 -16.29 30.41 -1.64
CA SER A 80 -15.18 31.23 -2.17
C SER A 80 -14.86 32.46 -1.31
N GLN A 81 -15.73 32.79 -0.34
CA GLN A 81 -15.61 34.01 0.47
C GLN A 81 -14.77 33.82 1.75
N ARG A 82 -14.39 32.58 2.11
CA ARG A 82 -13.66 32.29 3.35
C ARG A 82 -12.38 31.50 3.07
N SER A 83 -11.23 32.08 3.42
CA SER A 83 -9.92 31.43 3.20
C SER A 83 -9.82 30.07 3.88
N GLY A 84 -10.34 29.90 5.11
CA GLY A 84 -10.32 28.62 5.81
C GLY A 84 -11.16 27.50 5.16
N LEU A 85 -12.23 27.84 4.42
CA LEU A 85 -13.02 26.88 3.64
C LEU A 85 -12.30 26.48 2.35
N VAL A 86 -11.62 27.45 1.72
CA VAL A 86 -10.76 27.21 0.57
C VAL A 86 -9.57 26.35 0.97
N GLU A 87 -8.93 26.62 2.12
CA GLU A 87 -7.83 25.83 2.67
C GLU A 87 -8.27 24.42 3.09
N LEU A 88 -9.50 24.22 3.59
CA LEU A 88 -10.06 22.90 3.88
C LEU A 88 -10.40 22.12 2.61
N ALA A 89 -10.97 22.78 1.60
CA ALA A 89 -11.22 22.20 0.28
C ALA A 89 -9.89 21.88 -0.43
N GLU A 90 -8.87 22.73 -0.24
CA GLU A 90 -7.51 22.47 -0.67
C GLU A 90 -6.92 21.31 0.11
N CYS A 91 -7.02 21.23 1.44
CA CYS A 91 -6.54 20.09 2.26
C CYS A 91 -7.24 18.77 1.91
N ALA A 92 -8.54 18.79 1.61
CA ALA A 92 -9.29 17.65 1.12
C ALA A 92 -8.85 17.26 -0.31
N ALA A 93 -8.59 18.25 -1.18
CA ALA A 93 -8.00 18.04 -2.50
C ALA A 93 -6.49 17.67 -2.43
N LEU A 94 -5.81 18.02 -1.33
CA LEU A 94 -4.40 17.76 -0.98
C LEU A 94 -4.24 16.35 -0.39
N SER A 95 -5.33 15.60 -0.24
CA SER A 95 -5.29 14.21 0.24
C SER A 95 -5.23 13.19 -0.91
N ALA A 96 -4.76 13.46 -2.15
CA ALA A 96 -3.33 13.75 -2.37
C ALA A 96 -2.93 14.52 -3.65
N LEU A 97 -3.72 14.57 -4.73
CA LEU A 97 -3.31 15.25 -5.99
C LEU A 97 -4.45 15.95 -6.75
N GLY A 98 -5.69 15.90 -6.23
CA GLY A 98 -6.90 16.37 -6.94
C GLY A 98 -7.25 15.59 -8.20
N LEU A 99 -6.66 14.39 -8.37
CA LEU A 99 -6.89 13.54 -9.54
C LEU A 99 -8.20 12.73 -9.37
N PRO A 100 -8.86 12.34 -10.47
CA PRO A 100 -10.01 11.43 -10.42
C PRO A 100 -9.67 10.13 -9.70
N GLU A 101 -10.64 9.56 -8.99
CA GLU A 101 -10.48 8.30 -8.27
C GLU A 101 -9.99 7.21 -9.23
N SER A 102 -8.79 6.67 -8.97
CA SER A 102 -8.19 5.67 -9.86
C SER A 102 -8.70 4.25 -9.57
N LEU A 103 -9.22 3.98 -8.38
CA LEU A 103 -9.71 2.66 -7.97
C LEU A 103 -10.95 2.78 -7.08
N ILE A 104 -11.94 1.95 -7.34
CA ILE A 104 -13.20 1.87 -6.57
C ILE A 104 -13.05 0.81 -5.46
N PRO A 105 -13.69 0.96 -4.28
CA PRO A 105 -13.60 -0.01 -3.19
C PRO A 105 -13.94 -1.47 -3.58
N VAL A 106 -14.88 -1.66 -4.51
CA VAL A 106 -15.28 -3.00 -5.00
C VAL A 106 -14.13 -3.68 -5.74
N GLN A 107 -13.34 -2.93 -6.50
CA GLN A 107 -12.16 -3.44 -7.21
C GLN A 107 -11.08 -3.85 -6.21
N LEU A 108 -10.79 -3.01 -5.21
CA LEU A 108 -9.82 -3.32 -4.15
C LEU A 108 -10.22 -4.53 -3.31
N LEU A 109 -11.52 -4.69 -3.02
CA LEU A 109 -12.03 -5.86 -2.32
C LEU A 109 -11.76 -7.15 -3.10
N TRP A 110 -11.99 -7.13 -4.42
CA TRP A 110 -11.71 -8.27 -5.28
C TRP A 110 -10.21 -8.59 -5.34
N VAL A 111 -9.36 -7.57 -5.41
CA VAL A 111 -7.91 -7.75 -5.42
C VAL A 111 -7.43 -8.46 -4.15
N ASN A 112 -7.75 -7.88 -2.99
CA ASN A 112 -7.28 -8.38 -1.70
C ASN A 112 -7.86 -9.77 -1.36
N LEU A 113 -9.09 -10.07 -1.80
CA LEU A 113 -9.74 -11.34 -1.46
C LEU A 113 -9.39 -12.45 -2.45
N VAL A 114 -9.42 -12.16 -3.75
CA VAL A 114 -9.36 -13.18 -4.79
C VAL A 114 -8.00 -13.20 -5.46
N THR A 115 -7.55 -12.09 -6.05
CA THR A 115 -6.31 -12.10 -6.84
C THR A 115 -5.09 -12.36 -5.97
N ASP A 116 -5.05 -11.78 -4.77
CA ASP A 116 -3.91 -11.86 -3.84
C ASP A 116 -4.02 -13.06 -2.90
N GLY A 117 -5.25 -13.46 -2.55
CA GLY A 117 -5.50 -14.62 -1.69
C GLY A 117 -4.98 -15.94 -2.27
N LEU A 118 -5.03 -16.09 -3.60
CA LEU A 118 -4.53 -17.28 -4.30
C LEU A 118 -3.00 -17.44 -4.19
N PRO A 119 -2.16 -16.47 -4.63
CA PRO A 119 -0.73 -16.49 -4.39
C PRO A 119 -0.37 -16.60 -2.91
N ALA A 120 -1.14 -15.96 -2.01
CA ALA A 120 -0.88 -16.00 -0.57
C ALA A 120 -0.89 -17.44 -0.08
N THR A 121 -1.99 -18.14 -0.38
CA THR A 121 -2.15 -19.55 -0.05
C THR A 121 -1.04 -20.40 -0.66
N ALA A 122 -0.63 -20.09 -1.90
CA ALA A 122 0.42 -20.82 -2.60
C ALA A 122 1.82 -20.63 -2.00
N LEU A 123 2.13 -19.44 -1.49
CA LEU A 123 3.39 -19.16 -0.78
C LEU A 123 3.52 -20.00 0.50
N GLY A 124 2.41 -20.43 1.08
CA GLY A 124 2.43 -21.41 2.16
C GLY A 124 3.00 -22.79 1.78
N PHE A 125 3.10 -23.10 0.50
CA PHE A 125 3.76 -24.32 0.02
C PHE A 125 5.22 -24.09 -0.42
N ASN A 126 5.83 -22.97 0.00
CA ASN A 126 7.21 -22.68 -0.32
C ASN A 126 8.18 -23.71 0.30
N PRO A 127 9.22 -24.13 -0.43
CA PRO A 127 10.31 -24.90 0.15
C PRO A 127 11.11 -24.02 1.13
N PRO A 128 11.82 -24.64 2.10
CA PRO A 128 12.63 -23.90 3.06
C PRO A 128 13.82 -23.19 2.37
N ASP A 129 14.25 -22.07 2.95
CA ASP A 129 15.45 -21.35 2.52
C ASP A 129 16.70 -22.25 2.57
N LEU A 130 17.57 -22.13 1.56
CA LEU A 130 18.79 -22.95 1.42
C LEU A 130 19.75 -22.83 2.62
N ASP A 131 19.78 -21.67 3.27
CA ASP A 131 20.65 -21.34 4.39
C ASP A 131 19.96 -21.44 5.75
N ILE A 132 18.80 -22.07 5.84
CA ILE A 132 18.00 -22.10 7.09
C ILE A 132 18.72 -22.81 8.24
N MET A 133 19.48 -23.87 7.95
CA MET A 133 20.20 -24.66 8.95
C MET A 133 21.49 -23.98 9.45
N GLU A 134 21.97 -22.96 8.74
CA GLU A 134 23.15 -22.18 9.15
C GLU A 134 22.80 -21.03 10.09
N ARG A 135 21.51 -20.73 10.25
CA ARG A 135 21.01 -19.63 11.09
C ARG A 135 20.72 -20.13 12.51
N PRO A 136 21.01 -19.34 13.56
CA PRO A 136 20.68 -19.71 14.92
C PRO A 136 19.15 -19.73 15.14
N PRO A 137 18.65 -20.46 16.15
CA PRO A 137 17.23 -20.49 16.48
C PRO A 137 16.65 -19.10 16.75
N ARG A 138 15.47 -18.81 16.19
CA ARG A 138 14.76 -17.53 16.34
C ARG A 138 14.46 -17.23 17.81
N LYS A 139 14.64 -15.98 18.25
CA LYS A 139 14.32 -15.55 19.62
C LYS A 139 12.80 -15.38 19.76
N SER A 140 12.23 -15.82 20.89
CA SER A 140 10.77 -15.73 21.13
C SER A 140 10.21 -14.31 21.22
N LYS A 141 11.07 -13.31 21.47
CA LYS A 141 10.71 -11.87 21.56
C LYS A 141 11.01 -11.08 20.28
N GLU A 142 11.43 -11.73 19.20
CA GLU A 142 11.75 -11.07 17.94
C GLU A 142 10.47 -10.68 17.20
N SER A 143 10.36 -9.42 16.77
CA SER A 143 9.21 -8.95 16.00
C SER A 143 9.12 -9.67 14.65
N LEU A 144 7.91 -9.73 14.08
CA LEU A 144 7.69 -10.28 12.73
C LEU A 144 8.24 -9.33 11.65
N ILE A 145 8.16 -8.02 11.89
CA ILE A 145 8.68 -7.00 10.99
C ILE A 145 9.89 -6.36 11.64
N THR A 146 11.06 -6.52 11.02
CA THR A 146 12.28 -5.81 11.40
C THR A 146 12.24 -4.38 10.81
N PRO A 147 12.96 -3.40 11.40
CA PRO A 147 12.98 -2.04 10.86
C PRO A 147 13.41 -1.96 9.38
N TRP A 148 14.31 -2.85 8.96
CA TRP A 148 14.71 -2.94 7.55
C TRP A 148 13.60 -3.51 6.66
N LEU A 149 12.94 -4.59 7.10
CA LEU A 149 11.82 -5.18 6.37
C LEU A 149 10.65 -4.19 6.25
N PHE A 150 10.40 -3.39 7.29
CA PHE A 150 9.43 -2.29 7.24
C PHE A 150 9.78 -1.26 6.16
N PHE A 151 11.04 -0.80 6.12
CA PHE A 151 11.50 0.14 5.09
C PHE A 151 11.36 -0.45 3.68
N ARG A 152 11.68 -1.73 3.50
CA ARG A 152 11.53 -2.44 2.21
C ARG A 152 10.08 -2.40 1.73
N TYR A 153 9.13 -2.79 2.58
CA TYR A 153 7.71 -2.77 2.22
C TYR A 153 7.16 -1.36 2.03
N LEU A 154 7.65 -0.37 2.79
CA LEU A 154 7.29 1.04 2.56
C LEU A 154 7.74 1.53 1.19
N ALA A 155 8.97 1.20 0.77
CA ALA A 155 9.50 1.57 -0.55
C ALA A 155 8.71 0.91 -1.69
N ILE A 156 8.40 -0.39 -1.57
CA ILE A 156 7.59 -1.12 -2.55
C ILE A 156 6.16 -0.56 -2.59
N GLY A 157 5.51 -0.35 -1.45
CA GLY A 157 4.16 0.21 -1.37
C GLY A 157 4.07 1.62 -1.94
N THR A 158 5.10 2.44 -1.72
CA THR A 158 5.20 3.78 -2.34
C THR A 158 5.32 3.68 -3.87
N TYR A 159 6.12 2.73 -4.37
CA TYR A 159 6.22 2.46 -5.80
C TYR A 159 4.87 2.03 -6.39
N VAL A 160 4.16 1.10 -5.74
CA VAL A 160 2.84 0.63 -6.20
C VAL A 160 1.86 1.80 -6.27
N GLY A 161 1.77 2.61 -5.22
CA GLY A 161 0.88 3.78 -5.19
C GLY A 161 1.16 4.77 -6.31
N ILE A 162 2.43 5.09 -6.56
CA ILE A 162 2.83 5.98 -7.66
C ILE A 162 2.51 5.34 -9.02
N ALA A 163 2.82 4.06 -9.21
CA ALA A 163 2.60 3.35 -10.48
C ALA A 163 1.12 3.28 -10.87
N VAL A 164 0.24 3.02 -9.91
CA VAL A 164 -1.22 2.98 -10.11
C VAL A 164 -1.73 4.35 -10.56
N VAL A 165 -1.42 5.41 -9.82
CA VAL A 165 -1.85 6.77 -10.16
C VAL A 165 -1.24 7.24 -11.49
N TRP A 166 0.04 6.94 -11.72
CA TRP A 166 0.75 7.26 -12.96
C TRP A 166 0.11 6.60 -14.17
N SER A 167 -0.34 5.34 -14.06
CA SER A 167 -0.97 4.64 -15.17
C SER A 167 -2.31 5.25 -15.61
N ALA A 168 -3.13 5.68 -14.65
CA ALA A 168 -4.41 6.34 -14.92
C ALA A 168 -4.22 7.76 -15.51
N THR A 169 -3.24 8.50 -14.98
CA THR A 169 -2.87 9.83 -15.51
C THR A 169 -2.26 9.73 -16.90
N TRP A 170 -1.37 8.76 -17.13
CA TRP A 170 -0.78 8.50 -18.45
C TRP A 170 -1.85 8.21 -19.50
N TRP A 171 -2.86 7.40 -19.19
CA TRP A 171 -3.96 7.16 -20.12
C TRP A 171 -4.73 8.44 -20.46
N SER A 172 -5.02 9.26 -19.45
CA SER A 172 -5.77 10.51 -19.61
C SER A 172 -5.01 11.58 -20.40
N MET A 173 -3.67 11.59 -20.33
CA MET A 173 -2.83 12.64 -20.89
C MET A 173 -2.16 12.26 -22.23
N GLU A 174 -1.67 11.02 -22.36
CA GLU A 174 -0.72 10.64 -23.42
C GLU A 174 -1.18 9.44 -24.24
N ALA A 175 -2.24 8.72 -23.84
CA ALA A 175 -2.69 7.56 -24.62
C ALA A 175 -3.09 7.95 -26.05
N THR A 176 -2.77 7.06 -26.98
CA THR A 176 -3.10 7.17 -28.40
C THR A 176 -4.61 7.27 -28.62
N ASN A 177 -5.37 6.46 -27.88
CA ASN A 177 -6.84 6.42 -27.89
C ASN A 177 -7.48 7.34 -26.84
N GLY A 178 -6.68 8.04 -26.04
CA GLY A 178 -7.15 8.87 -24.93
C GLY A 178 -7.53 10.30 -25.33
N PRO A 179 -8.14 11.05 -24.41
CA PRO A 179 -8.62 12.42 -24.63
C PRO A 179 -7.50 13.48 -24.69
N LYS A 180 -6.24 13.10 -24.41
CA LYS A 180 -5.06 13.98 -24.41
C LYS A 180 -5.23 15.26 -23.59
N LEU A 181 -5.71 15.10 -22.36
CA LEU A 181 -5.95 16.21 -21.46
C LEU A 181 -4.64 16.75 -20.87
N SER A 182 -4.63 18.05 -20.57
CA SER A 182 -3.55 18.62 -19.75
C SER A 182 -3.70 18.19 -18.29
N TYR A 183 -2.59 18.10 -17.56
CA TYR A 183 -2.58 17.83 -16.13
C TYR A 183 -3.48 18.80 -15.34
N TRP A 184 -3.53 20.08 -15.77
CA TRP A 184 -4.38 21.09 -15.14
C TRP A 184 -5.87 20.74 -15.25
N HIS A 185 -6.33 20.27 -16.42
CA HIS A 185 -7.71 19.84 -16.63
C HIS A 185 -8.03 18.63 -15.76
N LEU A 186 -7.12 17.67 -15.68
CA LEU A 186 -7.31 16.47 -14.86
C LEU A 186 -7.43 16.80 -13.36
N LYS A 187 -6.58 17.70 -12.86
CA LYS A 187 -6.64 18.18 -11.46
C LYS A 187 -7.90 18.99 -11.15
N ASN A 188 -8.45 19.72 -12.13
CA ASN A 188 -9.63 20.56 -11.96
C ASN A 188 -10.92 19.90 -12.48
N HIS A 189 -10.96 18.58 -12.67
CA HIS A 189 -12.08 17.87 -13.29
C HIS A 189 -13.47 18.18 -12.68
N PHE A 190 -13.56 18.42 -11.36
CA PHE A 190 -14.81 18.82 -10.69
C PHE A 190 -15.42 20.12 -11.23
N LYS A 191 -14.60 21.04 -11.74
CA LYS A 191 -15.05 22.32 -12.32
C LYS A 191 -15.59 22.18 -13.74
N CYS A 192 -15.40 21.04 -14.40
CA CYS A 192 -15.87 20.82 -15.77
C CYS A 192 -17.38 21.05 -15.89
N ARG A 193 -18.17 20.53 -14.94
CA ARG A 193 -19.64 20.72 -14.92
C ARG A 193 -20.06 22.16 -14.61
N ALA A 194 -19.24 22.92 -13.90
CA ALA A 194 -19.49 24.34 -13.63
C ALA A 194 -19.23 25.22 -14.86
N GLY A 195 -18.49 24.70 -15.84
CA GLY A 195 -18.13 25.41 -17.07
C GLY A 195 -17.05 26.47 -16.89
N GLY A 196 -16.59 27.03 -18.00
CA GLY A 196 -15.58 28.10 -18.04
C GLY A 196 -14.88 28.15 -19.40
N LYS A 197 -14.23 29.28 -19.72
CA LYS A 197 -13.48 29.45 -20.98
C LYS A 197 -12.38 28.39 -21.18
N GLU A 198 -11.83 27.87 -20.08
CA GLU A 198 -10.77 26.85 -20.08
C GLU A 198 -11.27 25.43 -20.42
N TRP A 199 -12.60 25.23 -20.47
CA TRP A 199 -13.27 23.97 -20.79
C TRP A 199 -13.90 23.96 -22.18
N GLU A 200 -13.71 25.02 -22.98
CA GLU A 200 -14.24 25.09 -24.34
C GLU A 200 -13.61 23.99 -25.22
N GLY A 201 -14.46 23.13 -25.80
CA GLY A 201 -14.02 22.05 -26.69
C GLY A 201 -13.76 20.69 -26.01
N ILE A 202 -13.93 20.57 -24.68
CA ILE A 202 -13.79 19.31 -23.95
C ILE A 202 -15.14 18.86 -23.39
N SER A 203 -15.59 17.65 -23.71
CA SER A 203 -16.80 17.07 -23.13
C SER A 203 -16.52 16.47 -21.76
N CYS A 204 -17.27 16.86 -20.72
CA CYS A 204 -17.07 16.36 -19.36
C CYS A 204 -17.32 14.85 -19.18
N SER A 205 -17.98 14.18 -20.14
CA SER A 205 -18.19 12.72 -20.13
C SER A 205 -16.89 11.93 -20.21
N VAL A 206 -15.77 12.57 -20.58
CA VAL A 206 -14.44 11.97 -20.60
C VAL A 206 -13.99 11.52 -19.20
N PHE A 207 -14.42 12.20 -18.14
CA PHE A 207 -14.06 11.84 -16.77
C PHE A 207 -14.87 10.68 -16.20
N ASP A 208 -15.97 10.30 -16.88
CA ASP A 208 -16.80 9.15 -16.52
C ASP A 208 -16.34 7.86 -17.25
N ASP A 209 -15.25 7.93 -18.02
CA ASP A 209 -14.70 6.80 -18.77
C ASP A 209 -14.04 5.75 -17.83
N PRO A 210 -14.33 4.44 -17.96
CA PRO A 210 -13.74 3.39 -17.13
C PRO A 210 -12.27 3.02 -17.45
N HIS A 211 -11.68 3.48 -18.55
CA HIS A 211 -10.31 3.09 -18.95
C HIS A 211 -9.22 3.47 -17.94
N PRO A 212 -9.17 4.70 -17.35
CA PRO A 212 -8.16 5.03 -16.33
C PRO A 212 -8.19 4.09 -15.13
N MET A 213 -9.40 3.70 -14.69
CA MET A 213 -9.58 2.77 -13.57
C MET A 213 -9.11 1.36 -13.93
N THR A 214 -9.38 0.93 -15.17
CA THR A 214 -8.95 -0.37 -15.68
C THR A 214 -7.42 -0.46 -15.80
N MET A 215 -6.77 0.61 -16.23
CA MET A 215 -5.30 0.74 -16.26
C MET A 215 -4.71 0.63 -14.85
N ALA A 216 -5.23 1.41 -13.91
CA ALA A 216 -4.84 1.40 -12.51
C ALA A 216 -4.97 0.01 -11.88
N LEU A 217 -6.12 -0.64 -12.07
CA LEU A 217 -6.39 -1.98 -11.55
C LEU A 217 -5.45 -3.03 -12.15
N SER A 218 -5.22 -2.96 -13.47
CA SER A 218 -4.35 -3.92 -14.16
C SER A 218 -2.89 -3.76 -13.77
N VAL A 219 -2.41 -2.54 -13.52
CA VAL A 219 -1.08 -2.30 -12.95
C VAL A 219 -0.98 -2.84 -11.53
N LEU A 220 -1.97 -2.58 -10.68
CA LEU A 220 -1.99 -3.11 -9.30
C LEU A 220 -1.90 -4.64 -9.29
N VAL A 221 -2.80 -5.32 -10.01
CA VAL A 221 -2.82 -6.80 -10.08
C VAL A 221 -1.51 -7.34 -10.65
N THR A 222 -0.99 -6.73 -11.73
CA THR A 222 0.27 -7.19 -12.32
C THR A 222 1.43 -7.02 -11.34
N ILE A 223 1.52 -5.87 -10.64
CA ILE A 223 2.55 -5.64 -9.62
C ILE A 223 2.45 -6.64 -8.48
N GLU A 224 1.25 -6.93 -7.96
CA GLU A 224 1.09 -7.89 -6.87
C GLU A 224 1.49 -9.32 -7.28
N MET A 225 1.21 -9.72 -8.53
CA MET A 225 1.70 -11.02 -9.04
C MET A 225 3.22 -11.09 -9.11
N LEU A 226 3.88 -9.99 -9.50
CA LEU A 226 5.35 -9.90 -9.49
C LEU A 226 5.90 -9.82 -8.06
N ASN A 227 5.20 -9.16 -7.15
CA ASN A 227 5.56 -9.06 -5.74
C ASN A 227 5.39 -10.40 -5.01
N ALA A 228 4.44 -11.24 -5.43
CA ALA A 228 4.31 -12.60 -4.96
C ALA A 228 5.54 -13.46 -5.33
N LEU A 229 6.12 -13.26 -6.53
CA LEU A 229 7.39 -13.90 -6.90
C LEU A 229 8.54 -13.40 -6.01
N ASN A 230 8.62 -12.10 -5.77
CA ASN A 230 9.59 -11.54 -4.82
C ASN A 230 9.42 -12.11 -3.41
N SER A 231 8.20 -12.40 -2.99
CA SER A 231 7.88 -12.97 -1.69
C SER A 231 8.20 -14.47 -1.57
N LEU A 232 8.70 -15.11 -2.64
CA LEU A 232 9.20 -16.50 -2.60
C LEU A 232 10.33 -16.66 -1.57
N SER A 233 11.13 -15.62 -1.37
CA SER A 233 12.15 -15.61 -0.32
C SER A 233 12.35 -14.22 0.25
N GLU A 234 12.62 -14.15 1.54
CA GLU A 234 12.85 -12.87 2.21
C GLU A 234 14.18 -12.24 1.77
N ASN A 235 15.25 -13.04 1.72
CA ASN A 235 16.62 -12.51 1.54
C ASN A 235 17.35 -13.09 0.33
N GLN A 236 16.93 -14.21 -0.25
CA GLN A 236 17.59 -14.78 -1.43
C GLN A 236 17.14 -14.03 -2.70
N SER A 237 18.03 -14.02 -3.68
CA SER A 237 17.74 -13.45 -5.00
C SER A 237 16.80 -14.38 -5.77
N LEU A 238 15.92 -13.81 -6.59
CA LEU A 238 15.15 -14.60 -7.57
C LEU A 238 16.05 -15.36 -8.55
N LEU A 239 17.30 -14.92 -8.77
CA LEU A 239 18.26 -15.64 -9.59
C LEU A 239 18.79 -16.91 -8.92
N LYS A 240 18.85 -16.91 -7.58
CA LYS A 240 19.35 -18.05 -6.81
C LYS A 240 18.23 -19.03 -6.44
N MET A 241 17.05 -18.49 -6.14
CA MET A 241 15.82 -19.28 -5.97
C MET A 241 14.84 -18.89 -7.09
N PRO A 242 14.90 -19.61 -8.23
CA PRO A 242 14.09 -19.26 -9.38
C PRO A 242 12.59 -19.51 -9.13
N PRO A 243 11.70 -18.83 -9.88
CA PRO A 243 10.26 -18.86 -9.62
C PRO A 243 9.63 -20.25 -9.82
N TRP A 244 10.24 -21.14 -10.61
CA TRP A 244 9.78 -22.53 -10.79
C TRP A 244 10.06 -23.46 -9.62
N THR A 245 10.70 -22.97 -8.57
CA THR A 245 10.94 -23.72 -7.33
C THR A 245 9.62 -24.05 -6.62
N ASN A 246 8.64 -23.15 -6.66
CA ASN A 246 7.27 -23.41 -6.21
C ASN A 246 6.30 -23.42 -7.40
N LYS A 247 5.98 -24.63 -7.91
CA LYS A 247 5.02 -24.80 -9.01
C LYS A 247 3.61 -24.35 -8.62
N TYR A 248 3.22 -24.49 -7.36
CA TYR A 248 1.90 -24.04 -6.88
C TYR A 248 1.75 -22.53 -6.97
N LEU A 249 2.82 -21.77 -6.67
CA LEU A 249 2.82 -20.31 -6.83
C LEU A 249 2.63 -19.90 -8.29
N LEU A 250 3.30 -20.57 -9.22
CA LEU A 250 3.11 -20.31 -10.66
C LEU A 250 1.67 -20.60 -11.12
N TYR A 251 1.07 -21.70 -10.67
CA TYR A 251 -0.34 -21.99 -10.97
C TYR A 251 -1.29 -20.98 -10.35
N ALA A 252 -1.01 -20.52 -9.12
CA ALA A 252 -1.82 -19.50 -8.46
C ALA A 252 -1.74 -18.15 -9.19
N ILE A 253 -0.55 -17.72 -9.61
CA ILE A 253 -0.37 -16.50 -10.40
C ILE A 253 -1.09 -16.62 -11.76
N ALA A 254 -0.95 -17.75 -12.45
CA ALA A 254 -1.61 -17.98 -13.72
C ALA A 254 -3.15 -17.95 -13.57
N LEU A 255 -3.67 -18.54 -12.49
CA LEU A 255 -5.10 -18.51 -12.17
C LEU A 255 -5.57 -17.09 -11.82
N SER A 256 -4.84 -16.33 -11.00
CA SER A 256 -5.16 -14.94 -10.67
C SER A 256 -5.16 -14.05 -11.90
N MET A 257 -4.17 -14.19 -12.80
CA MET A 257 -4.15 -13.47 -14.07
C MET A 257 -5.31 -13.88 -14.99
N SER A 258 -5.68 -15.16 -15.02
CA SER A 258 -6.84 -15.63 -15.78
C SER A 258 -8.15 -15.06 -15.23
N LEU A 259 -8.29 -14.96 -13.91
CA LEU A 259 -9.45 -14.33 -13.27
C LEU A 259 -9.50 -12.82 -13.54
N HIS A 260 -8.35 -12.17 -13.60
CA HIS A 260 -8.26 -10.76 -14.01
C HIS A 260 -8.69 -10.57 -15.47
N MET A 261 -8.27 -11.44 -16.38
CA MET A 261 -8.76 -11.42 -17.77
C MET A 261 -10.27 -11.69 -17.84
N MET A 262 -10.78 -12.61 -17.01
CA MET A 262 -12.20 -12.92 -16.94
C MET A 262 -13.04 -11.70 -16.57
N ILE A 263 -12.61 -10.89 -15.58
CA ILE A 263 -13.37 -9.70 -15.19
C ILE A 263 -13.36 -8.61 -16.27
N LEU A 264 -12.31 -8.53 -17.11
CA LEU A 264 -12.17 -7.51 -18.16
C LEU A 264 -12.95 -7.83 -19.45
N TYR A 265 -13.02 -9.11 -19.82
CA TYR A 265 -13.61 -9.53 -21.10
C TYR A 265 -15.06 -9.98 -21.00
N ILE A 266 -15.56 -10.31 -19.80
CA ILE A 266 -16.96 -10.68 -19.62
C ILE A 266 -17.79 -9.42 -19.28
N PRO A 267 -18.79 -9.08 -20.11
CA PRO A 267 -19.53 -7.82 -19.97
C PRO A 267 -20.31 -7.70 -18.66
N MET A 268 -20.71 -8.82 -18.05
CA MET A 268 -21.38 -8.84 -16.75
C MET A 268 -20.49 -8.27 -15.63
N PHE A 269 -19.19 -8.56 -15.66
CA PHE A 269 -18.25 -8.06 -14.65
C PHE A 269 -17.86 -6.60 -14.93
N ASN A 270 -17.75 -6.22 -16.21
CA ASN A 270 -17.46 -4.83 -16.61
C ASN A 270 -18.44 -3.81 -16.00
N THR A 271 -19.73 -4.14 -15.95
CA THR A 271 -20.73 -3.25 -15.34
C THR A 271 -20.64 -3.17 -13.82
N VAL A 272 -20.27 -4.27 -13.14
CA VAL A 272 -20.17 -4.33 -11.67
C VAL A 272 -18.92 -3.62 -11.18
N PHE A 273 -17.80 -3.85 -11.87
CA PHE A 273 -16.50 -3.30 -11.49
C PHE A 273 -16.19 -1.95 -12.16
N GLN A 274 -17.05 -1.46 -13.07
CA GLN A 274 -16.84 -0.23 -13.85
C GLN A 274 -15.48 -0.27 -14.59
N ILE A 275 -15.25 -1.34 -15.34
CA ILE A 275 -14.01 -1.62 -16.09
C ILE A 275 -14.31 -1.92 -17.56
N CYS A 276 -13.30 -1.77 -18.41
CA CYS A 276 -13.39 -2.02 -19.85
C CYS A 276 -12.27 -2.97 -20.32
N PRO A 277 -12.40 -3.60 -21.49
CA PRO A 277 -11.32 -4.41 -22.05
C PRO A 277 -10.16 -3.52 -22.52
N LEU A 278 -8.94 -3.93 -22.20
CA LEU A 278 -7.70 -3.24 -22.60
C LEU A 278 -7.20 -3.70 -23.97
N SER A 279 -6.66 -2.76 -24.73
CA SER A 279 -5.93 -2.99 -25.98
C SER A 279 -4.51 -3.50 -25.74
N LEU A 280 -3.86 -4.01 -26.78
CA LEU A 280 -2.48 -4.52 -26.70
C LEU A 280 -1.46 -3.42 -26.36
N GLU A 281 -1.67 -2.19 -26.83
CA GLU A 281 -0.79 -1.06 -26.53
C GLU A 281 -0.84 -0.71 -25.03
N GLU A 282 -2.04 -0.69 -24.46
CA GLU A 282 -2.27 -0.43 -23.05
C GLU A 282 -1.70 -1.55 -22.17
N TRP A 283 -1.88 -2.83 -22.56
CA TRP A 283 -1.25 -3.96 -21.88
C TRP A 283 0.27 -3.89 -21.86
N LEU A 284 0.87 -3.45 -22.96
CA LEU A 284 2.32 -3.25 -23.04
C LEU A 284 2.79 -2.12 -22.12
N ALA A 285 1.99 -1.06 -21.95
CA ALA A 285 2.24 -0.02 -20.95
C ALA A 285 2.13 -0.57 -19.51
N VAL A 286 1.11 -1.37 -19.21
CA VAL A 286 0.93 -2.04 -17.90
C VAL A 286 2.16 -2.88 -17.55
N ILE A 287 2.64 -3.70 -18.48
CA ILE A 287 3.83 -4.56 -18.25
C ILE A 287 5.08 -3.71 -18.03
N LYS A 288 5.29 -2.64 -18.82
CA LYS A 288 6.45 -1.74 -18.67
C LYS A 288 6.48 -1.03 -17.33
N ILE A 289 5.32 -0.60 -16.82
CA ILE A 289 5.20 0.08 -15.52
C ILE A 289 5.33 -0.91 -14.37
N SER A 290 4.90 -2.16 -14.55
CA SER A 290 4.89 -3.16 -13.47
C SER A 290 6.24 -3.86 -13.27
N LEU A 291 6.93 -4.22 -14.36
CA LEU A 291 8.20 -4.99 -14.32
C LEU A 291 9.30 -4.44 -13.39
N PRO A 292 9.52 -3.11 -13.28
CA PRO A 292 10.59 -2.57 -12.44
C PRO A 292 10.44 -2.88 -10.94
N VAL A 293 9.26 -3.32 -10.47
CA VAL A 293 9.09 -3.74 -9.07
C VAL A 293 9.99 -4.93 -8.70
N ILE A 294 10.27 -5.84 -9.64
CA ILE A 294 11.21 -6.95 -9.42
C ILE A 294 12.62 -6.40 -9.21
N LEU A 295 13.04 -5.48 -10.08
CA LEU A 295 14.36 -4.89 -9.99
C LEU A 295 14.52 -4.11 -8.68
N LEU A 296 13.49 -3.37 -8.28
CA LEU A 296 13.47 -2.63 -7.02
C LEU A 296 13.68 -3.56 -5.82
N ASP A 297 12.88 -4.63 -5.69
CA ASP A 297 13.01 -5.57 -4.57
C ASP A 297 14.33 -6.35 -4.62
N GLU A 298 14.82 -6.70 -5.81
CA GLU A 298 16.10 -7.40 -5.95
C GLU A 298 17.28 -6.53 -5.52
N ILE A 299 17.25 -5.22 -5.81
CA ILE A 299 18.21 -4.24 -5.30
C ILE A 299 18.12 -4.14 -3.77
N LEU A 300 16.91 -4.05 -3.21
CA LEU A 300 16.71 -3.96 -1.76
C LEU A 300 17.20 -5.21 -1.04
N LYS A 301 16.95 -6.40 -1.60
CA LYS A 301 17.50 -7.68 -1.12
C LYS A 301 19.02 -7.72 -1.23
N PHE A 302 19.59 -7.22 -2.31
CA PHE A 302 21.04 -7.14 -2.47
C PHE A 302 21.69 -6.24 -1.40
N ILE A 303 21.08 -5.09 -1.09
CA ILE A 303 21.52 -4.19 -0.03
C ILE A 303 21.43 -4.88 1.34
N ALA A 304 20.32 -5.56 1.62
CA ALA A 304 20.12 -6.32 2.85
C ALA A 304 21.26 -7.32 3.09
N ARG A 305 21.52 -8.18 2.09
CA ARG A 305 22.57 -9.22 2.14
C ARG A 305 23.97 -8.64 2.35
N ARG A 306 24.29 -7.53 1.69
CA ARG A 306 25.66 -7.00 1.64
C ARG A 306 26.01 -6.10 2.81
N TYR A 307 25.06 -5.28 3.28
CA TYR A 307 25.34 -4.24 4.27
C TYR A 307 24.74 -4.53 5.65
N ILE A 308 23.60 -5.20 5.75
CA ILE A 308 22.89 -5.39 7.01
C ILE A 308 23.27 -6.71 7.67
N ASP A 309 23.13 -7.81 6.94
CA ASP A 309 23.41 -9.15 7.48
C ASP A 309 24.90 -9.36 7.79
N ARG A 310 25.80 -8.71 7.02
CA ARG A 310 27.23 -8.70 7.31
C ARG A 310 27.58 -7.86 8.54
N GLY A 311 26.90 -6.72 8.74
CA GLY A 311 27.12 -5.86 9.91
C GLY A 311 26.73 -6.52 11.23
N ILE A 312 25.74 -7.43 11.19
CA ILE A 312 25.32 -8.23 12.35
C ILE A 312 26.36 -9.33 12.64
N LYS A 313 26.97 -10.00 11.65
CA LYS A 313 28.00 -11.02 11.90
C LYS A 313 29.29 -10.47 12.54
N SER A 314 29.60 -9.19 12.38
CA SER A 314 30.78 -8.56 13.00
C SER A 314 30.57 -8.07 14.44
N LYS A 315 29.33 -7.88 14.90
CA LYS A 315 29.03 -7.39 16.25
C LYS A 315 29.10 -8.42 17.40
N PRO A 316 28.71 -9.70 17.26
CA PRO A 316 28.59 -10.59 18.42
C PRO A 316 29.93 -10.85 19.08
N ILE A 317 31.01 -10.98 18.30
CA ILE A 317 32.34 -11.26 18.87
C ILE A 317 32.86 -10.08 19.68
N ILE A 318 32.63 -8.83 19.25
CA ILE A 318 33.16 -7.66 19.97
C ILE A 318 32.34 -7.38 21.23
N GLU A 319 31.02 -7.52 21.19
CA GLU A 319 30.17 -7.35 22.38
C GLU A 319 30.35 -8.50 23.37
N ASP A 320 30.48 -9.75 22.90
CA ASP A 320 30.77 -10.90 23.76
C ASP A 320 32.19 -10.79 24.36
N VAL A 321 33.21 -10.45 23.57
CA VAL A 321 34.59 -10.22 24.06
C VAL A 321 34.65 -9.02 25.01
N MET A 322 33.95 -7.92 24.73
CA MET A 322 33.88 -6.80 25.68
C MET A 322 33.11 -7.16 26.95
N SER A 323 32.07 -8.00 26.88
CA SER A 323 31.35 -8.47 28.07
C SER A 323 32.21 -9.39 28.92
N ILE A 324 33.00 -10.28 28.30
CA ILE A 324 33.95 -11.16 28.96
C ILE A 324 35.06 -10.32 29.61
N LEU A 325 35.68 -9.40 28.86
CA LEU A 325 36.72 -8.50 29.39
C LEU A 325 36.20 -7.66 30.56
N LYS A 326 34.97 -7.15 30.48
CA LYS A 326 34.37 -6.32 31.53
C LYS A 326 33.98 -7.13 32.78
N ASN A 327 33.68 -8.42 32.64
CA ASN A 327 33.43 -9.33 33.76
C ASN A 327 34.71 -9.87 34.41
N ASP A 328 35.83 -9.93 33.67
CA ASP A 328 37.14 -10.36 34.20
C ASP A 328 37.99 -9.21 34.78
N LEU A 329 37.76 -7.95 34.36
CA LEU A 329 38.44 -6.77 34.89
C LEU A 329 38.28 -6.51 36.41
N PRO A 330 37.17 -6.81 37.12
CA PRO A 330 37.11 -6.62 38.57
C PRO A 330 37.96 -7.61 39.39
N ARG A 331 38.66 -8.58 38.76
CA ARG A 331 39.63 -9.45 39.44
C ARG A 331 41.07 -8.93 39.47
N ILE A 332 41.43 -7.99 38.60
CA ILE A 332 42.83 -7.55 38.45
C ILE A 332 43.19 -6.47 39.50
N ASP A 333 42.25 -5.61 39.89
CA ASP A 333 42.50 -4.57 40.92
C ASP A 333 42.59 -5.10 42.36
N LYS A 334 42.21 -6.36 42.62
CA LYS A 334 42.33 -6.97 43.96
C LYS A 334 43.66 -7.67 44.22
N ILE A 335 44.50 -7.87 43.20
CA ILE A 335 45.79 -8.56 43.37
C ILE A 335 46.94 -7.56 43.60
N SER A 336 46.83 -6.31 43.14
CA SER A 336 47.88 -5.29 43.36
C SER A 336 47.89 -4.70 44.78
N HIS A 337 46.77 -4.75 45.51
CA HIS A 337 46.70 -4.18 46.88
C HIS A 337 47.07 -5.15 48.01
N HIS A 338 47.27 -6.43 47.73
CA HIS A 338 47.58 -7.42 48.79
C HIS A 338 49.06 -7.81 48.92
N GLN A 339 49.97 -7.26 48.09
CA GLN A 339 51.41 -7.58 48.14
C GLN A 339 52.33 -6.48 48.72
N SER A 340 51.81 -5.36 49.23
CA SER A 340 52.64 -4.30 49.84
C SER A 340 52.46 -4.09 51.35
N ALA A 341 51.88 -5.06 52.07
CA ALA A 341 51.72 -4.99 53.52
C ALA A 341 52.31 -6.24 54.20
N HIS A 342 53.60 -6.49 53.98
CA HIS A 342 54.49 -7.26 54.86
C HIS A 342 55.88 -7.26 54.21
N ILE A 343 56.67 -6.24 54.52
CA ILE A 343 58.15 -6.25 54.65
C ILE A 343 58.47 -4.89 55.29
N ASP A 344 59.03 -5.01 56.50
CA ASP A 344 59.74 -4.04 57.36
C ASP A 344 59.01 -2.79 57.91
#